data_AF-A0A926ULY1-F1
#
_entry.id   AF-A0A926ULY1-F1
#
_cell.length_a   1.000
_cell.length_b   1.000
_cell.length_c   1.000
_cell.angle_alpha   90.00
_cell.angle_beta   90.00
_cell.angle_gamma   90.00
#
_symmetry.space_group_name_H-M   'P 1'
#
loop_
_entity.id
_entity.type
_entity.pdbx_description
1 polymer ?
#
loop_
_entity_poly.entity_id
_entity_poly.type
_entity_poly.pdbx_seq_one_letter_code
_entity_poly.pdbx_strand_id
1 'polypeptide(L)'
;MNKPKCKILTIADDFDLKVWLETQAEDHQLKYLLAHADDGVIWGKFQHGNGKLITTTEPIKLFPECDFPLFREETLQQCRIFGDNSEVIIWKTDEGFKARLIQDDHRTYALTKNIIYVF
;
A
#
# COMPACT_ATOMS: atom_id res chain seq x y z
N MET A 1 8.63 24.58 7.12
CA MET A 1 8.34 23.26 6.51
C MET A 1 8.59 22.21 7.57
N ASN A 2 7.55 21.56 8.09
CA ASN A 2 7.75 20.37 8.91
C ASN A 2 8.21 19.25 7.98
N LYS A 3 9.28 18.55 8.34
CA LYS A 3 9.77 17.41 7.57
C LYS A 3 8.93 16.19 7.96
N PRO A 4 8.49 15.35 7.00
CA PRO A 4 7.80 14.12 7.34
C PRO A 4 8.72 13.23 8.19
N LYS A 5 8.13 12.52 9.16
CA LYS A 5 8.84 11.56 10.00
C LYS A 5 9.09 10.30 9.17
N CYS A 6 10.35 9.91 9.03
CA CYS A 6 10.73 8.69 8.32
C CYS A 6 11.33 7.69 9.32
N LYS A 7 10.83 6.45 9.32
CA LYS A 7 11.26 5.37 10.20
C LYS A 7 11.52 4.11 9.38
N ILE A 8 12.65 3.46 9.59
CA ILE A 8 12.93 2.14 9.00
C ILE A 8 12.07 1.09 9.73
N LEU A 9 11.46 0.19 8.96
CA LEU A 9 10.72 -0.95 9.50
C LEU A 9 11.57 -2.20 9.36
N THR A 10 11.63 -3.00 10.43
CA THR A 10 12.27 -4.31 10.41
C THR A 10 11.30 -5.32 9.79
N ILE A 11 11.82 -6.14 8.88
CA ILE A 11 11.11 -7.26 8.27
C ILE A 11 11.78 -8.54 8.78
N ALA A 12 10.98 -9.52 9.19
CA ALA A 12 11.49 -10.83 9.58
C ALA A 12 11.83 -11.66 8.33
N ASP A 13 12.81 -12.55 8.42
CA ASP A 13 13.28 -13.33 7.27
C ASP A 13 12.20 -14.29 6.72
N ASP A 14 11.25 -14.73 7.54
CA ASP A 14 10.19 -15.70 7.23
C ASP A 14 8.78 -15.08 7.19
N PHE A 15 8.68 -13.79 6.86
CA PHE A 15 7.40 -13.09 6.85
C PHE A 15 6.52 -13.46 5.64
N ASP A 16 5.19 -13.46 5.85
CA ASP A 16 4.22 -13.44 4.75
C ASP A 16 3.98 -11.99 4.31
N LEU A 17 4.37 -11.68 3.07
CA LEU A 17 4.28 -10.33 2.51
C LEU A 17 2.87 -9.74 2.56
N LYS A 18 1.85 -10.54 2.25
CA LYS A 18 0.46 -10.07 2.19
C LYS A 18 -0.05 -9.77 3.60
N VAL A 19 0.15 -10.70 4.54
CA VAL A 19 -0.26 -10.52 5.95
C VAL A 19 0.47 -9.31 6.58
N TRP A 20 1.75 -9.15 6.27
CA TRP A 20 2.53 -8.02 6.76
C TRP A 20 1.98 -6.69 6.22
N LEU A 21 1.67 -6.59 4.93
CA LEU A 21 1.08 -5.39 4.33
C LEU A 21 -0.31 -5.08 4.91
N GLU A 22 -1.15 -6.09 5.12
CA GLU A 22 -2.46 -5.91 5.74
C GLU A 22 -2.32 -5.38 7.19
N THR A 23 -1.35 -5.87 7.95
CA THR A 23 -1.03 -5.36 9.30
C THR A 23 -0.56 -3.91 9.27
N GLN A 24 0.39 -3.58 8.38
CA GLN A 24 0.85 -2.19 8.22
C GLN A 24 -0.29 -1.26 7.78
N ALA A 25 -1.21 -1.75 6.96
CA ALA A 25 -2.37 -0.98 6.53
C ALA A 25 -3.33 -0.66 7.69
N GLU A 26 -3.57 -1.61 8.59
CA GLU A 26 -4.36 -1.39 9.79
C GLU A 26 -3.67 -0.42 10.77
N ASP A 27 -2.41 -0.69 11.12
CA ASP A 27 -1.63 0.08 12.09
C ASP A 27 -1.45 1.55 11.68
N HIS A 28 -1.44 1.82 10.37
CA HIS A 28 -1.14 3.14 9.82
C HIS A 28 -2.27 3.74 9.00
N GLN A 29 -3.47 3.14 9.02
CA GLN A 29 -4.66 3.62 8.30
C GLN A 29 -4.43 3.80 6.78
N LEU A 30 -3.70 2.87 6.19
CA LEU A 30 -3.35 2.88 4.77
C LEU A 30 -4.51 2.29 3.97
N LYS A 31 -4.83 2.92 2.84
CA LYS A 31 -6.05 2.63 2.08
C LYS A 31 -5.78 1.94 0.76
N TYR A 32 -4.66 2.29 0.13
CA TYR A 32 -4.35 1.88 -1.23
C TYR A 32 -3.00 1.19 -1.30
N LEU A 33 -2.87 0.32 -2.30
CA LEU A 33 -1.66 -0.40 -2.65
C LEU A 33 -1.31 -0.10 -4.11
N LEU A 34 -0.04 0.19 -4.36
CA LEU A 34 0.57 0.28 -5.68
C LEU A 34 1.88 -0.51 -5.67
N ALA A 35 1.92 -1.61 -6.42
CA ALA A 35 3.10 -2.44 -6.55
C ALA A 35 3.61 -2.46 -7.99
N HIS A 36 4.94 -2.39 -8.12
CA HIS A 36 5.69 -2.66 -9.33
C HIS A 36 6.26 -4.07 -9.23
N ALA A 37 5.89 -4.91 -10.19
CA ALA A 37 6.39 -6.26 -10.35
C ALA A 37 7.05 -6.40 -11.73
N ASP A 38 7.86 -7.44 -11.90
CA ASP A 38 8.52 -7.76 -13.17
C ASP A 38 7.55 -7.89 -14.35
N ASP A 39 6.32 -8.36 -14.07
CA ASP A 39 5.26 -8.60 -15.03
C ASP A 39 4.21 -7.47 -15.10
N GLY A 40 4.43 -6.35 -14.40
CA GLY A 40 3.62 -5.14 -14.55
C GLY A 40 3.29 -4.42 -13.24
N VAL A 41 2.21 -3.63 -13.28
CA VAL A 41 1.75 -2.82 -12.14
C VAL A 41 0.50 -3.44 -11.53
N ILE A 42 0.49 -3.54 -10.21
CA ILE A 42 -0.63 -4.06 -9.44
C ILE A 42 -1.20 -2.93 -8.58
N TRP A 43 -2.50 -2.68 -8.73
CA TRP A 43 -3.26 -1.78 -7.88
C TRP A 43 -4.15 -2.58 -6.94
N GLY A 44 -4.25 -2.07 -5.70
CA GLY A 44 -5.13 -2.66 -4.72
C GLY A 44 -5.68 -1.65 -3.72
N LYS A 45 -6.66 -2.13 -2.95
CA LYS A 45 -7.30 -1.37 -1.87
C LYS A 45 -7.46 -2.27 -0.66
N PHE A 46 -7.18 -1.73 0.51
CA PHE A 46 -7.48 -2.40 1.78
C PHE A 46 -8.94 -2.19 2.15
N GLN A 47 -9.63 -3.26 2.49
CA GLN A 47 -11.01 -3.22 2.94
C GLN A 47 -11.11 -2.57 4.32
N HIS A 48 -12.10 -1.68 4.46
CA HIS A 48 -12.38 -1.05 5.74
C HIS A 48 -12.94 -2.09 6.73
N GLY A 49 -12.35 -2.16 7.92
CA GLY A 49 -12.83 -2.98 9.04
C GLY A 49 -12.16 -4.34 9.22
N ASN A 50 -11.49 -4.89 8.19
CA ASN A 50 -10.76 -6.17 8.30
C ASN A 50 -9.36 -6.14 7.68
N GLY A 51 -8.92 -4.99 7.15
CA GLY A 51 -7.59 -4.80 6.58
C GLY A 51 -7.30 -5.62 5.32
N LYS A 52 -8.25 -6.38 4.78
CA LYS A 52 -7.97 -7.32 3.69
C LYS A 52 -7.63 -6.61 2.39
N LEU A 53 -6.54 -7.04 1.76
CA LEU A 53 -6.14 -6.55 0.45
C LEU A 53 -7.06 -7.12 -0.63
N ILE A 54 -7.60 -6.22 -1.46
CA ILE A 54 -8.23 -6.54 -2.74
C ILE A 54 -7.37 -5.98 -3.85
N THR A 55 -7.05 -6.80 -4.84
CA THR A 55 -6.41 -6.41 -6.10
C THR A 55 -7.35 -6.66 -7.26
N THR A 56 -6.91 -6.40 -8.49
CA THR A 56 -7.68 -6.74 -9.70
C THR A 56 -7.85 -8.25 -9.89
N THR A 57 -6.93 -9.05 -9.35
CA THR A 57 -6.89 -10.50 -9.53
C THR A 57 -7.41 -11.28 -8.32
N GLU A 58 -7.41 -10.66 -7.12
CA GLU A 58 -7.74 -11.32 -5.86
C GLU A 58 -8.65 -10.45 -4.98
N PRO A 59 -9.59 -11.04 -4.21
CA PRO A 59 -9.86 -12.49 -4.10
C PRO A 59 -10.65 -13.07 -5.29
N ILE A 60 -11.16 -12.21 -6.18
CA ILE A 60 -11.89 -12.59 -7.38
C ILE A 60 -11.23 -11.87 -8.56
N LYS A 61 -11.02 -12.59 -9.67
CA LYS A 61 -10.54 -11.98 -10.93
C LYS A 61 -11.64 -11.09 -11.49
N LEU A 62 -11.50 -9.77 -11.34
CA LEU A 62 -12.52 -8.79 -11.73
C LEU A 62 -12.74 -8.72 -13.25
N PHE A 63 -11.70 -9.07 -14.02
CA PHE A 63 -11.72 -9.09 -15.48
C PHE A 63 -11.19 -10.45 -15.97
N PRO A 64 -12.06 -11.49 -16.08
CA PRO A 64 -11.64 -12.85 -16.36
C PRO A 64 -10.85 -13.03 -17.66
N GLU A 65 -11.20 -12.26 -18.69
CA GLU A 65 -10.61 -12.30 -20.03
C GLU A 65 -9.26 -11.57 -20.14
N CYS A 66 -8.81 -10.89 -19.08
CA CYS A 66 -7.59 -10.12 -19.06
C CYS A 66 -6.56 -10.75 -18.12
N ASP A 67 -5.30 -10.83 -18.56
CA ASP A 67 -4.20 -11.32 -17.74
C ASP A 67 -3.51 -10.15 -17.05
N PHE A 68 -3.81 -9.99 -15.78
CA PHE A 68 -3.20 -9.02 -14.89
C PHE A 68 -2.14 -9.69 -14.01
N PRO A 69 -1.07 -8.97 -13.64
CA PRO A 69 -0.04 -9.50 -12.74
C PRO A 69 -0.65 -9.89 -11.38
N LEU A 70 -0.24 -11.04 -10.84
CA LEU A 70 -0.62 -11.46 -9.50
C LEU A 70 0.31 -10.84 -8.47
N PHE A 71 -0.21 -10.57 -7.27
CA PHE A 71 0.58 -10.04 -6.18
C PHE A 71 1.42 -11.15 -5.53
N ARG A 72 2.69 -11.24 -5.92
CA ARG A 72 3.61 -12.31 -5.53
C ARG A 72 4.97 -11.74 -5.13
N GLU A 73 5.61 -12.34 -4.14
CA GLU A 73 6.90 -11.88 -3.61
C GLU A 73 8.04 -12.03 -4.63
N GLU A 74 7.98 -13.08 -5.44
CA GLU A 74 9.04 -13.46 -6.37
C GLU A 74 9.25 -12.38 -7.43
N THR A 75 8.16 -11.84 -7.97
CA THR A 75 8.16 -10.82 -9.02
C THR A 75 8.12 -9.40 -8.47
N LEU A 76 7.91 -9.21 -7.16
CA LEU A 76 7.79 -7.87 -6.58
C LEU A 76 9.13 -7.14 -6.56
N GLN A 77 9.17 -5.96 -7.18
CA GLN A 77 10.32 -5.05 -7.11
C GLN A 77 10.13 -4.03 -5.98
N GLN A 78 8.95 -3.42 -5.93
CA GLN A 78 8.59 -2.40 -4.94
C GLN A 78 7.08 -2.37 -4.72
N CYS A 79 6.64 -2.20 -3.47
CA CYS A 79 5.25 -1.94 -3.12
C CYS A 79 5.15 -0.69 -2.24
N ARG A 80 4.18 0.17 -2.56
CA ARG A 80 3.79 1.35 -1.78
C ARG A 80 2.38 1.13 -1.29
N ILE A 81 2.20 1.26 0.02
CA ILE A 81 0.87 1.29 0.63
C ILE A 81 0.69 2.62 1.34
N PHE A 82 -0.40 3.32 1.08
CA PHE A 82 -0.55 4.71 1.48
C PHE A 82 -1.98 5.08 1.85
N GLY A 83 -2.08 6.02 2.79
CA GLY A 83 -3.31 6.62 3.27
C GLY A 83 -3.23 8.14 3.18
N ASP A 84 -4.04 8.83 3.97
CA ASP A 84 -4.13 10.29 3.89
C ASP A 84 -2.87 10.98 4.43
N ASN A 85 -2.23 10.40 5.46
CA ASN A 85 -1.13 11.04 6.20
C ASN A 85 0.09 10.11 6.40
N SER A 86 0.09 8.94 5.75
CA SER A 86 1.05 7.88 6.01
C SER A 86 1.31 7.06 4.75
N GLU A 87 2.53 6.58 4.62
CA GLU A 87 2.95 5.70 3.54
C GLU A 87 3.98 4.71 4.07
N VAL A 88 3.81 3.42 3.76
CA VAL A 88 4.86 2.42 3.87
C VAL A 88 5.34 2.07 2.48
N ILE A 89 6.65 2.09 2.30
CA ILE A 89 7.32 1.62 1.09
C ILE A 89 8.11 0.38 1.48
N ILE A 90 7.92 -0.71 0.74
CA ILE A 90 8.72 -1.93 0.80
C ILE A 90 9.35 -2.16 -0.57
N TRP A 91 10.62 -2.55 -0.60
CA TRP A 91 11.35 -2.80 -1.84
C TRP A 91 12.34 -3.95 -1.68
N LYS A 92 12.56 -4.66 -2.77
CA LYS A 92 13.48 -5.79 -2.82
C LYS A 92 14.91 -5.29 -3.00
N THR A 93 15.85 -5.93 -2.32
CA THR A 93 17.30 -5.72 -2.47
C THR A 93 17.98 -7.07 -2.58
N ASP A 94 19.28 -7.09 -2.89
CA ASP A 94 20.07 -8.33 -2.93
C ASP A 94 20.13 -9.04 -1.56
N GLU A 95 19.88 -8.32 -0.47
CA GLU A 95 19.86 -8.80 0.91
C GLU A 95 18.45 -9.14 1.41
N GLY A 96 17.44 -9.13 0.53
CA GLY A 96 16.03 -9.32 0.88
C GLY A 96 15.24 -8.01 0.91
N PHE A 97 14.07 -8.02 1.55
CA PHE A 97 13.19 -6.85 1.58
C PHE A 97 13.64 -5.81 2.62
N LYS A 98 13.55 -4.54 2.22
CA LYS A 98 13.69 -3.39 3.12
C LYS A 98 12.38 -2.61 3.10
N ALA A 99 12.02 -2.02 4.24
CA ALA A 99 10.86 -1.16 4.35
C ALA A 99 11.11 0.10 5.16
N ARG A 100 10.31 1.12 4.86
CA ARG A 100 10.25 2.35 5.64
C ARG A 100 8.82 2.86 5.72
N LEU A 101 8.50 3.44 6.87
CA LEU A 101 7.30 4.21 7.14
C LEU A 101 7.62 5.69 7.01
N ILE A 102 6.77 6.42 6.30
CA ILE A 102 6.76 7.87 6.20
C ILE A 102 5.43 8.34 6.79
N GLN A 103 5.49 9.25 7.74
CA GLN A 103 4.31 9.85 8.37
C GLN A 103 4.41 11.36 8.30
N ASP A 104 3.30 12.00 7.94
CA ASP A 104 3.14 13.43 8.01
C ASP A 104 2.23 13.80 9.19
N ASP A 105 2.70 14.73 10.02
CA ASP A 105 1.91 15.30 11.10
C ASP A 105 0.94 16.39 10.58
N HIS A 106 1.04 16.77 9.31
CA HIS A 106 0.06 17.61 8.67
C HIS A 106 -1.28 16.88 8.68
N ARG A 107 -2.14 17.26 9.64
CA ARG A 107 -3.57 17.08 9.50
C ARG A 107 -3.91 17.58 8.11
N THR A 108 -4.27 16.67 7.21
CA THR A 108 -5.08 17.03 6.07
C THR A 108 -6.18 17.90 6.67
N TYR A 109 -6.18 19.19 6.33
CA TYR A 109 -7.40 19.96 6.49
C TYR A 109 -8.37 19.19 5.62
N ALA A 110 -9.13 18.29 6.24
CA ALA A 110 -10.38 17.86 5.68
C ALA A 110 -11.02 19.20 5.35
N LEU A 111 -11.11 19.51 4.06
CA LEU A 111 -12.01 20.53 3.58
C LEU A 111 -13.38 20.00 3.96
N THR A 112 -13.74 20.22 5.22
CA THR A 112 -15.04 19.98 5.77
C THR A 112 -15.96 20.81 4.90
N LYS A 113 -16.63 20.12 3.99
CA LYS A 113 -17.96 20.42 3.46
C LYS A 113 -18.20 21.91 3.23
N ASN A 114 -18.11 22.34 1.96
CA ASN A 114 -19.04 23.25 1.27
C ASN A 114 -18.32 23.96 0.12
N ILE A 115 -17.90 23.21 -0.90
CA ILE A 115 -17.83 23.81 -2.25
C ILE A 115 -19.10 23.37 -2.94
N ILE A 116 -20.11 24.21 -2.81
CA ILE A 116 -21.27 24.21 -3.69
C ILE A 116 -20.70 24.47 -5.09
N TYR A 117 -20.81 23.49 -5.99
CA TYR A 117 -20.66 23.78 -7.41
C TYR A 117 -21.81 24.73 -7.78
N VAL A 118 -21.50 26.00 -7.99
CA VAL A 118 -22.39 26.95 -8.63
C VAL A 118 -21.88 27.14 -10.05
N PHE A 119 -22.60 26.47 -10.96
CA PHE A 119 -22.64 26.53 -12.43
C PHE A 119 -21.33 26.45 -13.22
#